data_AF-A0A6V8DD14-F1
#
_entry.id   AF-A0A6V8DD14-F1
#
_cell.length_a   1.000
_cell.length_b   1.000
_cell.length_c   1.000
_cell.angle_alpha   90.00
_cell.angle_beta   90.00
_cell.angle_gamma   90.00
#
_symmetry.space_group_name_H-M   'P 1'
#
loop_
_entity.id
_entity.type
_entity.pdbx_description
1 polymer ?
#
loop_
_entity_poly.entity_id
_entity_poly.type
_entity_poly.pdbx_seq_one_letter_code
_entity_poly.pdbx_strand_id
1 'polypeptide(L)'
;LEAGRAYWVRIMVEDGDQTLFADLNFTTSNVSDVTPPEILNLAVDIVPMPSGTMQLKITWYTDEATTETVDLLGGVLQGDAVALKKNHEMVFIPDPPLAAGTYDVTVTGVDASGNSNASTASFVIDDDDVVDVPDDLDGDETSDASCDDGVGEDCPGASTGPSNDVLLGLALLVVLLVVGALVRTRRAEQGMLMDDGAVFDDVFDDV
;
A
#
# COMPACT_ATOMS: atom_id res chain seq x y z
N LEU A 1 -29.26 19.68 -7.50
CA LEU A 1 -30.58 19.02 -7.68
C LEU A 1 -31.58 19.72 -6.78
N GLU A 2 -32.87 19.75 -7.12
CA GLU A 2 -33.89 20.32 -6.25
C GLU A 2 -34.14 19.41 -5.05
N ALA A 3 -34.43 19.98 -3.88
CA ALA A 3 -34.68 19.25 -2.65
C ALA A 3 -36.01 18.47 -2.69
N GLY A 4 -36.04 17.30 -2.03
CA GLY A 4 -37.23 16.45 -1.90
C GLY A 4 -37.76 15.89 -3.23
N ARG A 5 -36.95 15.87 -4.29
CA ARG A 5 -37.37 15.44 -5.63
C ARG A 5 -36.75 14.12 -6.04
N ALA A 6 -37.57 13.27 -6.65
CA ALA A 6 -37.12 12.04 -7.27
C ALA A 6 -36.49 12.32 -8.65
N TYR A 7 -35.34 11.71 -8.88
CA TYR A 7 -34.57 11.75 -10.11
C TYR A 7 -34.32 10.33 -10.58
N TRP A 8 -34.10 10.19 -11.88
CA TRP A 8 -33.57 8.99 -12.48
C TRP A 8 -32.43 9.38 -13.42
N VAL A 9 -31.43 8.53 -13.50
CA VAL A 9 -30.32 8.65 -14.45
C VAL A 9 -30.20 7.36 -15.23
N ARG A 10 -29.94 7.47 -16.52
CA ARG A 10 -29.60 6.34 -17.39
C ARG A 10 -28.13 6.40 -17.72
N ILE A 11 -27.42 5.38 -17.29
CA ILE A 11 -26.02 5.16 -17.61
C ILE A 11 -25.99 4.31 -18.89
N MET A 12 -25.23 4.76 -19.87
CA MET A 12 -25.02 4.05 -21.13
C MET A 12 -23.55 3.62 -21.21
N VAL A 13 -23.33 2.36 -21.50
CA VAL A 13 -21.98 1.80 -21.74
C VAL A 13 -21.97 1.19 -23.13
N GLU A 14 -21.04 1.65 -23.96
CA GLU A 14 -20.78 1.07 -25.28
C GLU A 14 -19.60 0.11 -25.16
N ASP A 15 -19.81 -1.16 -25.55
CA ASP A 15 -18.77 -2.20 -25.63
C ASP A 15 -18.79 -2.82 -27.03
N GLY A 16 -17.95 -2.28 -27.92
CA GLY A 16 -17.95 -2.63 -29.34
C GLY A 16 -19.28 -2.30 -30.02
N ASP A 17 -19.95 -3.33 -30.55
CA ASP A 17 -21.27 -3.23 -31.20
C ASP A 17 -22.45 -3.33 -30.22
N GLN A 18 -22.18 -3.51 -28.91
CA GLN A 18 -23.22 -3.59 -27.89
C GLN A 18 -23.35 -2.28 -27.13
N THR A 19 -24.59 -1.85 -26.89
CA THR A 19 -24.91 -0.74 -25.98
C THR A 19 -25.73 -1.28 -24.82
N LEU A 20 -25.19 -1.15 -23.60
CA LEU A 20 -25.84 -1.52 -22.36
C LEU A 20 -26.38 -0.28 -21.67
N PHE A 21 -27.54 -0.43 -21.00
CA PHE A 21 -28.15 0.63 -20.22
C PHE A 21 -28.38 0.18 -18.77
N ALA A 22 -28.14 1.09 -17.83
CA ALA A 22 -28.51 0.92 -16.43
C ALA A 22 -29.28 2.16 -15.95
N ASP A 23 -30.48 1.95 -15.43
CA ASP A 23 -31.31 3.02 -14.87
C ASP A 23 -31.15 3.05 -13.34
N LEU A 24 -30.75 4.19 -12.79
CA LEU A 24 -30.62 4.43 -11.35
C LEU A 24 -31.63 5.49 -10.93
N ASN A 25 -32.40 5.20 -9.90
CA ASN A 25 -33.38 6.13 -9.33
C ASN A 25 -32.92 6.56 -7.94
N PHE A 26 -33.03 7.85 -7.63
CA PHE A 26 -32.69 8.38 -6.32
C PHE A 26 -33.55 9.60 -5.98
N THR A 27 -33.73 9.89 -4.70
CA THR A 27 -34.50 11.05 -4.22
C THR A 27 -33.61 11.92 -3.36
N THR A 28 -33.62 13.23 -3.59
CA THR A 28 -32.88 14.18 -2.76
C THR A 28 -33.58 14.42 -1.43
N SER A 29 -32.81 14.71 -0.38
CA SER A 29 -33.36 15.14 0.90
C SER A 29 -34.19 16.43 0.76
N ASN A 30 -35.18 16.62 1.63
CA ASN A 30 -35.95 17.87 1.73
C ASN A 30 -35.28 18.90 2.66
N VAL A 31 -34.18 18.52 3.30
CA VAL A 31 -33.37 19.37 4.17
C VAL A 31 -31.99 19.47 3.53
N SER A 32 -31.48 20.70 3.39
CA SER A 32 -30.10 20.91 2.98
C SER A 32 -29.18 20.45 4.10
N ASP A 33 -28.20 19.64 3.76
CA ASP A 33 -27.08 19.41 4.65
C ASP A 33 -26.21 20.67 4.72
N VAL A 34 -25.78 21.02 5.92
CA VAL A 34 -24.91 22.16 6.21
C VAL A 34 -23.88 21.82 7.29
N THR A 35 -23.91 20.57 7.78
CA THR A 35 -22.99 20.11 8.82
C THR A 35 -21.75 19.55 8.15
N PRO A 36 -20.56 20.10 8.41
CA PRO A 36 -19.33 19.50 7.95
C PRO A 36 -19.08 18.14 8.60
N PRO A 37 -18.29 17.26 7.96
CA PRO A 37 -17.88 16.02 8.56
C PRO A 37 -16.99 16.26 9.78
N GLU A 38 -17.11 15.41 10.79
CA GLU A 38 -16.18 15.36 11.91
C GLU A 38 -15.05 14.38 11.60
N ILE A 39 -13.79 14.83 11.72
CA ILE A 39 -12.60 13.98 11.58
C ILE A 39 -12.17 13.54 12.97
N LEU A 40 -12.15 12.23 13.18
CA LEU A 40 -11.92 11.60 14.48
C LEU A 40 -10.76 10.61 14.40
N ASN A 41 -10.04 10.46 15.50
CA ASN A 41 -8.93 9.52 15.65
C ASN A 41 -7.86 9.63 14.55
N LEU A 42 -7.57 10.86 14.08
CA LEU A 42 -6.46 11.09 13.15
C LEU A 42 -5.14 10.74 13.84
N ALA A 43 -4.45 9.74 13.30
CA ALA A 43 -3.19 9.25 13.80
C ALA A 43 -2.24 8.87 12.65
N VAL A 44 -0.94 8.90 12.95
CA VAL A 44 0.13 8.47 12.04
C VAL A 44 0.95 7.40 12.74
N ASP A 45 1.03 6.22 12.12
CA ASP A 45 1.93 5.15 12.54
C ASP A 45 3.16 5.15 11.62
N ILE A 46 4.35 5.05 12.20
CA ILE A 46 5.61 4.95 11.47
C ILE A 46 5.99 3.47 11.37
N VAL A 47 6.21 3.01 10.14
CA VAL A 47 6.58 1.62 9.85
C VAL A 47 7.98 1.62 9.21
N PRO A 48 9.03 1.23 9.96
CA PRO A 48 10.37 1.10 9.42
C PRO A 48 10.43 0.02 8.33
N MET A 49 11.18 0.27 7.25
CA MET A 49 11.39 -0.68 6.17
C MET A 49 12.85 -1.17 6.12
N PRO A 50 13.13 -2.40 5.65
CA PRO A 50 14.48 -2.96 5.61
C PRO A 50 15.51 -2.18 4.78
N SER A 51 15.04 -1.31 3.89
CA SER A 51 15.86 -0.42 3.05
C SER A 51 16.40 0.81 3.78
N GLY A 52 16.08 0.98 5.07
CA GLY A 52 16.39 2.21 5.83
C GLY A 52 15.45 3.38 5.51
N THR A 53 14.39 3.12 4.76
CA THR A 53 13.29 4.06 4.53
C THR A 53 12.18 3.80 5.55
N MET A 54 11.24 4.74 5.67
CA MET A 54 10.07 4.63 6.55
C MET A 54 8.78 4.77 5.75
N GLN A 55 7.72 4.13 6.23
CA GLN A 55 6.37 4.28 5.70
C GLN A 55 5.51 4.96 6.76
N LEU A 56 4.83 6.05 6.38
CA LEU A 56 3.85 6.74 7.20
C LEU A 56 2.47 6.17 6.87
N LYS A 57 1.84 5.54 7.86
CA LYS A 57 0.48 5.04 7.78
C LYS A 57 -0.46 5.99 8.51
N ILE A 58 -1.24 6.75 7.75
CA ILE A 58 -2.14 7.78 8.25
C ILE A 58 -3.54 7.18 8.31
N THR A 59 -4.18 7.19 9.48
CA THR A 59 -5.52 6.62 9.68
C THR A 59 -6.44 7.62 10.37
N TRP A 60 -7.71 7.63 9.96
CA TRP A 60 -8.74 8.44 10.59
C TRP A 60 -10.14 7.87 10.31
N TYR A 61 -11.12 8.38 11.04
CA TYR A 61 -12.54 8.10 10.86
C TYR A 61 -13.31 9.40 10.61
N THR A 62 -14.36 9.34 9.81
CA THR A 62 -15.33 10.42 9.66
C THR A 62 -16.73 9.98 10.11
N ASP A 63 -17.48 10.86 10.74
CA ASP A 63 -18.85 10.57 11.21
C ASP A 63 -19.84 10.40 10.05
N GLU A 64 -19.49 10.85 8.85
CA GLU A 64 -20.19 10.63 7.59
C GLU A 64 -19.26 10.22 6.44
N ALA A 65 -19.83 9.87 5.28
CA ALA A 65 -19.01 9.52 4.11
C ALA A 65 -18.44 10.79 3.49
N THR A 66 -17.13 10.81 3.25
CA THR A 66 -16.40 11.99 2.79
C THR A 66 -15.50 11.67 1.60
N THR A 67 -15.07 12.71 0.89
CA THR A 67 -13.82 12.70 0.13
C THR A 67 -12.74 13.35 0.96
N GLU A 68 -11.47 13.05 0.65
CA GLU A 68 -10.35 13.44 1.52
C GLU A 68 -9.17 13.99 0.73
N THR A 69 -8.50 14.94 1.34
CA THR A 69 -7.15 15.36 0.96
C THR A 69 -6.28 15.42 2.21
N VAL A 70 -5.00 15.11 2.06
CA VAL A 70 -4.05 15.13 3.18
C VAL A 70 -2.86 16.00 2.82
N ASP A 71 -2.68 17.07 3.58
CA ASP A 71 -1.47 17.90 3.53
C ASP A 71 -0.43 17.30 4.48
N LEU A 72 0.72 16.95 3.90
CA LEU A 72 1.84 16.34 4.59
C LEU A 72 3.13 16.83 3.94
N LEU A 73 4.04 17.37 4.77
CA LEU A 73 5.36 17.87 4.33
C LEU A 73 5.28 18.94 3.22
N GLY A 74 4.18 19.71 3.20
CA GLY A 74 3.92 20.73 2.16
C GLY A 74 3.46 20.17 0.82
N GLY A 75 3.20 18.86 0.74
CA GLY A 75 2.58 18.18 -0.40
C GLY A 75 1.12 17.81 -0.10
N VAL A 76 0.32 17.61 -1.15
CA VAL A 76 -1.08 17.19 -1.01
C VAL A 76 -1.25 15.78 -1.60
N LEU A 77 -1.69 14.87 -0.76
CA LEU A 77 -2.11 13.52 -1.14
C LEU A 77 -3.62 13.52 -1.40
N GLN A 78 -4.01 13.01 -2.56
CA GLN A 78 -5.41 12.95 -2.98
C GLN A 78 -6.03 11.62 -2.55
N GLY A 79 -7.14 11.69 -1.82
CA GLY A 79 -7.96 10.54 -1.45
C GLY A 79 -8.95 10.15 -2.54
N ASP A 80 -10.08 9.58 -2.12
CA ASP A 80 -11.10 9.11 -3.06
C ASP A 80 -11.85 10.29 -3.70
N ALA A 81 -12.14 10.18 -4.99
CA ALA A 81 -12.90 11.19 -5.72
C ALA A 81 -14.40 11.20 -5.38
N VAL A 82 -14.88 10.18 -4.67
CA VAL A 82 -16.30 10.00 -4.32
C VAL A 82 -16.42 9.58 -2.87
N ALA A 83 -17.34 10.23 -2.16
CA ALA A 83 -17.60 9.98 -0.75
C ALA A 83 -18.35 8.67 -0.51
N LEU A 84 -17.61 7.56 -0.35
CA LEU A 84 -18.19 6.21 -0.25
C LEU A 84 -17.95 5.52 1.09
N LYS A 85 -17.01 6.00 1.90
CA LYS A 85 -16.57 5.32 3.12
C LYS A 85 -16.34 6.32 4.26
N LYS A 86 -16.30 5.77 5.47
CA LYS A 86 -16.07 6.52 6.73
C LYS A 86 -14.74 6.18 7.40
N ASN A 87 -14.19 5.01 7.09
CA ASN A 87 -12.89 4.57 7.59
C ASN A 87 -11.86 4.82 6.51
N HIS A 88 -10.77 5.49 6.89
CA HIS A 88 -9.78 5.97 5.94
C HIS A 88 -8.39 5.57 6.36
N GLU A 89 -7.60 5.25 5.35
CA GLU A 89 -6.19 4.90 5.50
C GLU A 89 -5.46 5.44 4.26
N MET A 90 -4.35 6.11 4.49
CA MET A 90 -3.44 6.49 3.43
C MET A 90 -2.00 6.21 3.82
N VAL A 91 -1.23 5.74 2.85
CA VAL A 91 0.15 5.35 3.03
C VAL A 91 1.04 6.28 2.22
N PHE A 92 2.07 6.80 2.86
CA PHE A 92 3.05 7.66 2.22
C PHE A 92 4.46 7.17 2.57
N ILE A 93 5.34 7.11 1.56
CA ILE A 93 6.75 6.77 1.74
C ILE A 93 7.54 8.03 1.34
N PRO A 94 8.11 8.76 2.31
CA PRO A 94 8.97 9.91 2.02
C PRO A 94 10.20 9.49 1.21
N ASP A 95 10.53 10.28 0.19
CA ASP A 95 11.78 10.20 -0.57
C ASP A 95 12.31 11.63 -0.81
N PRO A 96 13.40 12.05 -0.14
CA PRO A 96 14.25 11.26 0.77
C PRO A 96 13.56 10.90 2.11
N PRO A 97 14.11 9.94 2.88
CA PRO A 97 13.67 9.65 4.25
C PRO A 97 13.64 10.91 5.13
N LEU A 98 12.70 10.97 6.08
CA LEU A 98 12.61 12.09 7.01
C LEU A 98 13.71 12.03 8.06
N ALA A 99 14.18 13.20 8.48
CA ALA A 99 15.08 13.33 9.63
C ALA A 99 14.28 13.24 10.95
N ALA A 100 15.00 13.04 12.05
CA ALA A 100 14.39 13.08 13.38
C ALA A 100 13.77 14.47 13.64
N GLY A 101 12.57 14.49 14.19
CA GLY A 101 11.84 15.73 14.40
C GLY A 101 10.33 15.55 14.54
N THR A 102 9.65 16.67 14.76
CA THR A 102 8.19 16.72 14.83
C THR A 102 7.61 17.22 13.52
N TYR A 103 6.60 16.50 13.04
CA TYR A 103 5.90 16.79 11.80
C TYR A 103 4.40 16.85 12.05
N ASP A 104 3.69 17.60 11.21
CA ASP A 104 2.24 17.70 11.24
C ASP A 104 1.65 17.08 9.97
N VAL A 105 0.51 16.41 10.14
CA VAL A 105 -0.36 16.00 9.04
C VAL A 105 -1.71 16.68 9.21
N THR A 106 -2.24 17.24 8.13
CA THR A 106 -3.59 17.83 8.12
C THR A 106 -4.48 17.10 7.13
N VAL A 107 -5.56 16.53 7.63
CA VAL A 107 -6.60 15.91 6.79
C VAL A 107 -7.74 16.89 6.61
N THR A 108 -8.18 17.07 5.37
CA THR A 108 -9.40 17.80 5.04
C THR A 108 -10.42 16.81 4.47
N GLY A 109 -11.59 16.75 5.11
CA GLY A 109 -12.73 15.95 4.66
C GLY A 109 -13.80 16.85 4.03
N VAL A 110 -14.43 16.38 2.95
CA VAL A 110 -15.56 17.06 2.29
C VAL A 110 -16.71 16.07 2.11
N ASP A 111 -17.91 16.41 2.58
CA ASP A 111 -19.09 15.58 2.40
C ASP A 111 -19.65 15.64 0.96
N ALA A 112 -20.68 14.86 0.66
CA ALA A 112 -21.34 14.86 -0.65
C ALA A 112 -22.14 16.15 -0.95
N SER A 113 -22.42 16.96 0.07
CA SER A 113 -23.11 18.25 -0.03
C SER A 113 -22.15 19.43 -0.21
N GLY A 114 -20.83 19.20 -0.09
CA GLY A 114 -19.77 20.18 -0.21
C GLY A 114 -19.37 20.86 1.11
N ASN A 115 -19.87 20.42 2.26
CA ASN A 115 -19.41 20.91 3.55
C ASN A 115 -18.05 20.31 3.88
N SER A 116 -17.15 21.11 4.45
CA SER A 116 -15.77 20.69 4.70
C SER A 116 -15.27 21.04 6.09
N ASN A 117 -14.39 20.18 6.60
CA ASN A 117 -13.70 20.36 7.86
C ASN A 117 -12.27 19.81 7.76
N ALA A 118 -11.39 20.24 8.66
CA ALA A 118 -10.01 19.77 8.71
C ALA A 118 -9.58 19.46 10.13
N SER A 119 -8.70 18.47 10.27
CA SER A 119 -8.07 18.11 11.55
C SER A 119 -6.57 17.90 11.33
N THR A 120 -5.79 18.32 12.31
CA THR A 120 -4.33 18.19 12.31
C THR A 120 -3.89 17.27 13.44
N ALA A 121 -2.93 16.40 13.14
CA ALA A 121 -2.24 15.59 14.14
C ALA A 121 -0.73 15.75 13.98
N SER A 122 -0.03 15.78 15.10
CA SER A 122 1.43 15.82 15.12
C SER A 122 1.98 14.42 15.39
N PHE A 123 3.10 14.09 14.76
CA PHE A 123 3.85 12.86 14.99
C PHE A 123 5.35 13.17 15.08
N VAL A 124 6.10 12.25 15.69
CA VAL A 124 7.54 12.41 15.93
C VAL A 124 8.27 11.27 15.24
N ILE A 125 9.31 11.62 14.48
CA ILE A 125 10.32 10.67 14.02
C ILE A 125 11.46 10.71 15.04
N ASP A 126 11.73 9.58 15.70
CA ASP A 126 12.85 9.46 16.65
C ASP A 126 14.16 9.18 15.89
N ASP A 127 15.30 9.49 16.50
CA ASP A 127 16.62 9.20 15.91
C ASP A 127 16.82 7.70 15.60
N ASP A 128 16.17 6.81 16.38
CA ASP A 128 16.21 5.36 16.15
C ASP A 128 15.45 4.92 14.88
N ASP A 129 14.54 5.76 14.37
CA ASP A 129 13.80 5.51 13.12
C ASP A 129 14.56 6.01 11.88
N VAL A 130 15.61 6.81 12.08
CA VAL A 130 16.46 7.34 11.02
C VAL A 130 17.64 6.39 10.82
N VAL A 131 17.72 5.77 9.65
CA VAL A 131 18.92 5.02 9.27
C VAL A 131 19.91 5.98 8.64
N ASP A 132 20.92 6.38 9.42
CA ASP A 132 22.11 7.05 8.89
C ASP A 132 22.85 6.06 7.98
N VAL A 133 22.74 6.28 6.66
CA VAL A 133 23.65 5.64 5.71
C VAL A 133 24.94 6.45 5.76
N PRO A 134 26.07 5.91 6.27
CA PRO A 134 27.32 6.64 6.28
C PRO A 134 27.72 7.02 4.86
N ASP A 135 27.82 8.32 4.63
CA ASP A 135 28.30 8.95 3.41
C ASP A 135 29.83 8.79 3.35
N ASP A 136 30.31 7.57 3.17
CA ASP A 136 31.74 7.28 3.05
C ASP A 136 32.03 6.61 1.71
N LEU A 137 31.91 7.39 0.63
CA LEU A 137 32.64 7.18 -0.62
C LEU A 137 32.75 8.50 -1.38
N ASP A 138 33.48 9.48 -0.86
CA ASP A 138 34.20 10.46 -1.69
C ASP A 138 35.31 11.16 -0.90
N GLY A 139 36.51 10.60 -1.01
CA GLY A 139 37.76 11.12 -0.46
C GLY A 139 38.94 10.60 -1.28
N ASP A 140 39.03 11.08 -2.52
CA ASP A 140 40.21 11.03 -3.38
C ASP A 140 41.40 11.66 -2.66
N GLU A 141 42.42 10.87 -2.32
CA GLU A 141 43.78 11.37 -2.13
C GLU A 141 44.76 10.37 -2.75
N THR A 142 45.33 10.81 -3.85
CA THR A 142 46.43 10.21 -4.60
C THR A 142 47.54 9.69 -3.68
N SER A 143 47.73 8.38 -3.61
CA SER A 143 49.04 7.80 -3.34
C SER A 143 49.59 7.27 -4.66
N ASP A 144 50.43 8.08 -5.27
CA ASP A 144 51.28 7.78 -6.42
C ASP A 144 52.18 6.59 -6.04
N ALA A 145 51.69 5.37 -6.26
CA ALA A 145 52.46 4.16 -6.04
C ALA A 145 53.41 3.99 -7.23
N SER A 146 54.54 4.70 -7.14
CA SER A 146 55.76 4.37 -7.86
C SER A 146 56.02 2.87 -7.74
N CYS A 147 55.91 2.16 -8.87
CA CYS A 147 56.40 0.80 -8.99
C CYS A 147 57.92 0.87 -9.16
N ASP A 148 58.64 1.03 -8.06
CA ASP A 148 60.10 0.91 -8.05
C ASP A 148 60.50 -0.52 -7.66
N ASP A 149 61.36 -1.09 -8.48
CA ASP A 149 62.18 -2.29 -8.26
C ASP A 149 61.51 -3.62 -7.87
N GLY A 150 61.09 -4.34 -8.92
CA GLY A 150 61.82 -5.53 -9.32
C GLY A 150 61.83 -6.73 -8.37
N VAL A 151 60.70 -7.36 -8.12
CA VAL A 151 60.52 -8.83 -8.06
C VAL A 151 59.01 -9.12 -8.07
N GLY A 152 58.63 -10.28 -8.58
CA GLY A 152 57.24 -10.71 -8.67
C GLY A 152 56.57 -10.88 -7.30
N GLU A 153 55.31 -11.30 -7.38
CA GLU A 153 54.40 -11.64 -6.29
C GLU A 153 53.39 -10.53 -5.89
N ASP A 154 52.25 -10.59 -6.60
CA ASP A 154 50.87 -10.37 -6.16
C ASP A 154 50.51 -9.07 -5.41
N CYS A 155 49.96 -8.10 -6.16
CA CYS A 155 49.02 -7.10 -5.63
C CYS A 155 47.62 -7.75 -5.50
N PRO A 156 46.99 -7.83 -4.31
CA PRO A 156 45.62 -8.33 -4.20
C PRO A 156 44.63 -7.21 -4.56
N GLY A 157 44.27 -7.14 -5.84
CA GLY A 157 43.16 -6.33 -6.32
C GLY A 157 41.82 -6.97 -5.94
N ALA A 158 40.96 -6.18 -5.29
CA ALA A 158 39.59 -6.52 -4.94
C ALA A 158 38.77 -7.00 -6.17
N SER A 159 38.15 -8.17 -6.06
CA SER A 159 36.80 -8.46 -6.59
C SER A 159 36.47 -9.95 -6.38
N THR A 160 35.59 -10.23 -5.42
CA THR A 160 34.80 -11.47 -5.45
C THR A 160 33.37 -11.15 -5.09
N GLY A 161 32.67 -10.47 -6.02
CA GLY A 161 31.23 -10.67 -6.14
C GLY A 161 30.97 -12.15 -6.49
N PRO A 162 29.81 -12.72 -6.10
CA PRO A 162 29.52 -14.12 -6.42
C PRO A 162 29.60 -14.30 -7.93
N SER A 163 30.35 -15.30 -8.37
CA SER A 163 30.43 -15.67 -9.79
C SER A 163 29.01 -15.87 -10.34
N ASN A 164 28.80 -15.52 -11.61
CA ASN A 164 27.49 -15.59 -12.28
C ASN A 164 26.80 -16.97 -12.09
N ASP A 165 27.59 -18.04 -11.95
CA ASP A 165 27.12 -19.40 -11.66
C ASP A 165 26.43 -19.54 -10.30
N VAL A 166 26.87 -18.79 -9.27
CA VAL A 166 26.26 -18.76 -7.93
C VAL A 166 24.92 -17.99 -7.97
N LEU A 167 24.85 -16.90 -8.74
CA LEU A 167 23.63 -16.13 -8.96
C LEU A 167 22.55 -16.94 -9.67
N LEU A 168 22.92 -17.65 -10.75
CA LEU A 168 22.02 -18.58 -11.44
C LEU A 168 21.57 -19.73 -10.53
N GLY A 169 22.46 -20.24 -9.67
CA GLY A 169 22.13 -21.27 -8.68
C GLY A 169 21.08 -20.80 -7.65
N LEU A 170 21.25 -19.59 -7.11
CA LEU A 170 20.29 -18.99 -6.16
C LEU A 170 18.94 -18.69 -6.82
N ALA A 171 18.95 -18.14 -8.04
CA ALA A 171 17.72 -17.87 -8.78
C ALA A 171 16.92 -19.16 -9.04
N LEU A 172 17.60 -20.26 -9.42
CA LEU A 172 16.96 -21.55 -9.67
C LEU A 172 16.39 -22.17 -8.39
N LEU A 173 17.05 -21.97 -7.25
CA LEU A 173 16.56 -22.43 -5.93
C LEU A 173 15.27 -21.69 -5.51
N VAL A 174 15.19 -20.38 -5.73
CA VAL A 174 13.97 -19.60 -5.47
C VAL A 174 12.82 -20.05 -6.35
N VAL A 175 13.06 -20.27 -7.65
CA VAL A 175 12.05 -20.78 -8.58
C VAL A 175 11.53 -22.16 -8.15
N LEU A 176 12.41 -23.07 -7.72
CA LEU A 176 11.99 -24.39 -7.22
C LEU A 176 11.14 -24.31 -5.94
N LEU A 177 11.43 -23.36 -5.04
CA LEU A 177 10.62 -23.14 -3.85
C LEU A 177 9.22 -22.61 -4.18
N VAL A 178 9.11 -21.66 -5.12
CA VAL A 178 7.83 -21.13 -5.59
C VAL A 178 7.00 -22.19 -6.30
N VAL A 179 7.62 -22.98 -7.19
CA VAL A 179 6.95 -24.10 -7.87
C VAL A 179 6.52 -25.17 -6.85
N GLY A 180 7.38 -25.49 -5.87
CA GLY A 180 7.04 -26.43 -4.80
C GLY A 180 5.86 -25.96 -3.93
N ALA A 181 5.79 -24.66 -3.63
CA ALA A 181 4.67 -24.06 -2.92
C ALA A 181 3.38 -24.16 -3.75
N LEU A 182 3.41 -23.80 -5.03
CA LEU A 182 2.24 -23.91 -5.93
C LEU A 182 1.74 -25.35 -6.10
N VAL A 183 2.64 -26.34 -6.18
CA VAL A 183 2.27 -27.76 -6.23
C VAL A 183 1.65 -28.22 -4.92
N ARG A 184 2.16 -27.73 -3.76
CA ARG A 184 1.56 -28.01 -2.45
C ARG A 184 0.16 -27.43 -2.34
N THR A 185 -0.06 -26.20 -2.81
CA THR A 185 -1.38 -25.56 -2.82
C THR A 185 -2.37 -26.36 -3.68
N ARG A 186 -1.96 -26.81 -4.87
CA ARG A 186 -2.81 -27.65 -5.74
C ARG A 186 -3.07 -29.06 -5.19
N ARG A 187 -2.15 -29.65 -4.43
CA ARG A 187 -2.39 -30.96 -3.78
C ARG A 187 -3.36 -30.86 -2.59
N ALA A 188 -3.39 -29.72 -1.89
CA ALA A 188 -4.37 -29.48 -0.84
C ALA A 188 -5.81 -29.46 -1.40
N GLU A 189 -6.00 -29.03 -2.66
CA GLU A 189 -7.31 -29.02 -3.33
C GLU A 189 -7.79 -30.43 -3.75
N GLN A 190 -6.87 -31.37 -4.04
CA GLN A 190 -7.25 -32.76 -4.42
C GLN A 190 -7.41 -33.71 -3.23
N GLY A 191 -6.94 -33.34 -2.03
CA GLY A 191 -7.14 -34.13 -0.80
C GLY A 191 -8.52 -33.97 -0.16
N MET A 192 -9.27 -32.91 -0.52
CA MET A 192 -10.58 -32.58 0.06
C MET A 192 -11.77 -33.15 -0.72
N LEU A 193 -11.53 -34.03 -1.70
CA LEU A 193 -12.58 -34.70 -2.50
C LEU A 193 -12.61 -36.22 -2.29
N MET A 194 -11.87 -36.75 -1.30
CA MET A 194 -11.79 -38.20 -1.02
C MET A 194 -12.15 -38.56 0.43
N ASP A 195 -12.84 -37.70 1.17
CA ASP A 195 -13.29 -38.00 2.55
C ASP A 195 -14.82 -37.94 2.73
N ASP A 196 -15.59 -38.03 1.65
CA ASP A 196 -17.07 -38.15 1.73
C ASP A 196 -17.57 -39.39 0.98
N GLY A 197 -16.87 -40.51 1.20
CA GLY A 197 -17.11 -41.78 0.54
C GLY A 197 -17.08 -42.97 1.48
N ALA A 198 -17.56 -42.81 2.72
CA ALA A 198 -17.77 -43.93 3.61
C ALA A 198 -18.98 -43.70 4.52
N VAL A 199 -19.85 -44.71 4.53
CA VAL A 199 -20.95 -44.96 5.47
C VAL A 199 -22.26 -44.26 5.14
N PHE A 200 -23.12 -44.96 4.39
CA PHE A 200 -24.45 -45.36 4.89
C PHE A 200 -24.83 -46.64 4.14
N ASP A 201 -24.40 -47.76 4.74
CA ASP A 201 -24.96 -49.07 4.46
C ASP A 201 -26.19 -49.23 5.37
N ASP A 202 -27.26 -49.70 4.73
CA ASP A 202 -28.22 -50.65 5.25
C ASP A 202 -29.51 -50.23 6.00
N VAL A 203 -30.60 -50.84 5.51
CA VAL A 203 -31.89 -51.19 6.15
C VAL A 203 -33.03 -50.16 6.16
N PHE A 204 -34.05 -50.40 5.31
CA PHE A 204 -35.43 -50.80 5.66
C PHE A 204 -36.23 -50.88 4.34
N ASP A 205 -36.34 -52.04 3.71
CA ASP A 205 -37.31 -53.14 3.91
C ASP A 205 -38.61 -52.95 3.09
N ASP A 206 -39.01 -54.06 2.49
CA ASP A 206 -39.99 -54.25 1.43
C ASP A 206 -41.44 -54.18 1.94
N VAL A 207 -42.38 -54.13 0.99
CA VAL A 207 -43.87 -54.18 1.05
C VAL A 207 -44.63 -52.85 1.08
#